data_AF-A0A954ZSE8-F1
#
_entry.id   AF-A0A954ZSE8-F1
#
_cell.length_a   1.000
_cell.length_b   1.000
_cell.length_c   1.000
_cell.angle_alpha   90.00
_cell.angle_beta   90.00
_cell.angle_gamma   90.00
#
_symmetry.space_group_name_H-M   'P 1'
#
loop_
_entity.id
_entity.type
_entity.pdbx_description
1 polymer ?
#
loop_
_entity_poly.entity_id
_entity_poly.type
_entity_poly.pdbx_seq_one_letter_code
_entity_poly.pdbx_strand_id
1 'polypeptide(L)'
;MIILIQHDDPHGKVYRDLVLGETHAIEPERSLLEGLIVPVPTPDAVVLGDDVGHRGASPDEDASSWLQSWSQLGWERFDQAFRDASETAGNSGTQLVIRPSSTGMLSDAVCTLNWCTRGAGQGAMLLLDPLGWVVPSMMRDIEDHLDRITELCEQMVAHGRVWGVFMRSVDWNADKSRLVPASVGAGAIDQGMLDEKLRPLIESARRCVLLDPSDIARIEPGPPIES
;
A
#
# COMPACT_ATOMS: atom_id res chain seq x y z
N MET A 1 5.59 -5.09 16.91
CA MET A 1 5.30 -5.08 15.46
C MET A 1 4.53 -6.36 15.14
N ILE A 2 3.34 -6.26 14.57
CA ILE A 2 2.63 -7.42 14.00
C ILE A 2 3.14 -7.60 12.57
N ILE A 3 3.50 -8.84 12.20
CA ILE A 3 4.00 -9.17 10.86
C ILE A 3 2.92 -9.96 10.12
N LEU A 4 2.50 -9.45 8.97
CA LEU A 4 1.52 -10.09 8.09
C LEU A 4 2.17 -10.54 6.78
N ILE A 5 1.86 -11.74 6.29
CA ILE A 5 2.38 -12.26 5.02
C ILE A 5 1.30 -12.23 3.94
N GLN A 6 1.60 -11.68 2.77
CA GLN A 6 0.76 -11.82 1.58
C GLN A 6 0.86 -13.24 0.98
N HIS A 7 -0.27 -13.87 0.71
CA HIS A 7 -0.36 -15.15 0.00
C HIS A 7 -1.26 -15.02 -1.22
N ASP A 8 -0.89 -15.71 -2.31
CA ASP A 8 -1.74 -15.86 -3.48
C ASP A 8 -2.78 -16.98 -3.23
N ASP A 9 -4.06 -16.63 -3.30
CA ASP A 9 -5.22 -17.52 -3.20
C ASP A 9 -5.97 -17.54 -4.55
N PRO A 10 -6.68 -18.63 -4.91
CA PRO A 10 -7.51 -18.68 -6.12
C PRO A 10 -8.55 -17.55 -6.20
N HIS A 11 -8.88 -17.01 -5.04
CA HIS A 11 -9.75 -15.89 -4.85
C HIS A 11 -8.99 -14.61 -4.50
N GLY A 12 -7.69 -14.42 -4.65
CA GLY A 12 -7.06 -13.10 -4.48
C GLY A 12 -5.88 -13.08 -3.50
N LYS A 13 -5.57 -11.92 -2.92
CA LYS A 13 -4.37 -11.76 -2.08
C LYS A 13 -4.72 -11.80 -0.61
N VAL A 14 -4.44 -12.89 0.10
CA VAL A 14 -4.71 -13.14 1.53
C VAL A 14 -3.56 -12.58 2.37
N TYR A 15 -3.82 -12.09 3.60
CA TYR A 15 -2.74 -11.78 4.55
C TYR A 15 -2.77 -12.75 5.75
N ARG A 16 -1.63 -13.14 6.31
CA ARG A 16 -1.59 -14.08 7.44
C ARG A 16 -0.79 -13.51 8.61
N ASP A 17 -1.37 -13.49 9.81
CA ASP A 17 -0.65 -13.10 11.03
C ASP A 17 0.30 -14.23 11.45
N LEU A 18 1.59 -13.91 11.50
CA LEU A 18 2.66 -14.83 11.85
C LEU A 18 2.77 -15.14 13.33
N VAL A 19 2.34 -14.21 14.19
CA VAL A 19 2.44 -14.33 15.65
C VAL A 19 1.28 -15.16 16.19
N LEU A 20 0.10 -15.04 15.59
CA LEU A 20 -1.13 -15.74 16.03
C LEU A 20 -1.48 -16.98 15.19
N GLY A 21 -0.89 -17.14 14.00
CA GLY A 21 -1.12 -18.30 13.13
C GLY A 21 -2.48 -18.30 12.41
N GLU A 22 -3.24 -17.20 12.52
CA GLU A 22 -4.55 -17.04 11.93
C GLU A 22 -4.47 -16.66 10.44
N THR A 23 -5.26 -17.33 9.60
CA THR A 23 -5.34 -17.10 8.15
C THR A 23 -6.47 -16.13 7.83
N HIS A 24 -6.20 -15.08 7.04
CA HIS A 24 -7.17 -14.03 6.72
C HIS A 24 -7.42 -13.95 5.21
N ALA A 25 -8.45 -14.64 4.72
CA ALA A 25 -8.79 -14.80 3.30
C ALA A 25 -9.26 -13.50 2.63
N ILE A 26 -8.92 -13.22 1.36
CA ILE A 26 -9.36 -12.03 0.61
C ILE A 26 -9.83 -12.49 -0.77
N GLU A 27 -10.93 -11.92 -1.26
CA GLU A 27 -11.52 -12.16 -2.59
C GLU A 27 -10.91 -11.26 -3.72
N PRO A 28 -11.03 -11.59 -5.03
CA PRO A 28 -10.02 -11.18 -6.03
C PRO A 28 -10.46 -9.97 -6.85
N GLU A 29 -9.45 -9.23 -7.30
CA GLU A 29 -9.36 -8.51 -8.58
C GLU A 29 -10.70 -8.13 -9.24
N ARG A 30 -11.36 -7.11 -8.68
CA ARG A 30 -12.24 -6.23 -9.45
C ARG A 30 -11.90 -4.80 -9.11
N SER A 31 -11.30 -4.12 -10.07
CA SER A 31 -11.28 -2.65 -10.11
C SER A 31 -12.72 -2.15 -9.88
N LEU A 32 -12.85 -1.06 -9.12
CA LEU A 32 -14.10 -0.43 -8.64
C LEU A 32 -15.23 -0.21 -9.68
N LEU A 33 -15.04 -0.54 -10.96
CA LEU A 33 -16.09 -0.56 -11.97
C LEU A 33 -16.80 -1.89 -12.20
N GLU A 34 -16.23 -3.03 -11.79
CA GLU A 34 -16.97 -4.30 -11.91
C GLU A 34 -17.82 -4.61 -10.67
N GLY A 35 -17.91 -3.65 -9.74
CA GLY A 35 -18.80 -3.70 -8.59
C GLY A 35 -18.45 -4.84 -7.63
N LEU A 36 -17.51 -4.60 -6.72
CA LEU A 36 -17.59 -5.17 -5.37
C LEU A 36 -16.63 -4.43 -4.44
N ILE A 37 -17.15 -4.06 -3.28
CA ILE A 37 -16.34 -3.89 -2.07
C ILE A 37 -15.87 -5.30 -1.74
N VAL A 38 -14.56 -5.55 -1.79
CA VAL A 38 -14.06 -6.81 -1.25
C VAL A 38 -13.68 -6.57 0.21
N PRO A 39 -14.51 -7.01 1.18
CA PRO A 39 -14.10 -7.02 2.57
C PRO A 39 -12.89 -7.93 2.71
N VAL A 40 -11.77 -7.35 3.15
CA VAL A 40 -10.69 -8.12 3.76
C VAL A 40 -11.14 -8.43 5.18
N PRO A 41 -11.25 -9.69 5.60
CA PRO A 41 -11.34 -10.08 6.98
C PRO A 41 -9.93 -10.42 7.48
N THR A 42 -9.10 -9.42 7.75
CA THR A 42 -8.39 -9.51 9.04
C THR A 42 -9.49 -9.38 10.10
N PRO A 43 -9.39 -9.96 11.31
CA PRO A 43 -10.48 -9.89 12.28
C PRO A 43 -10.89 -8.43 12.58
N ASP A 44 -10.02 -7.48 12.20
CA ASP A 44 -10.13 -6.08 12.52
C ASP A 44 -10.14 -5.12 11.32
N ALA A 45 -9.95 -5.50 10.04
CA ALA A 45 -9.78 -4.51 8.95
C ALA A 45 -10.06 -4.94 7.50
N VAL A 46 -10.73 -4.07 6.73
CA VAL A 46 -11.00 -4.11 5.27
C VAL A 46 -9.98 -3.24 4.52
N VAL A 47 -9.27 -3.78 3.53
CA VAL A 47 -8.27 -3.02 2.74
C VAL A 47 -8.82 -2.64 1.37
N LEU A 48 -8.90 -1.33 1.11
CA LEU A 48 -9.23 -0.75 -0.19
C LEU A 48 -7.95 -0.37 -0.93
N GLY A 49 -7.67 -1.03 -2.05
CA GLY A 49 -6.63 -0.60 -3.00
C GLY A 49 -7.10 0.64 -3.76
N ASP A 50 -6.32 1.72 -3.69
CA ASP A 50 -6.60 2.91 -4.48
C ASP A 50 -6.01 2.75 -5.89
N ASP A 51 -6.67 1.94 -6.71
CA ASP A 51 -6.36 1.77 -8.14
C ASP A 51 -7.43 2.43 -9.01
N VAL A 52 -8.13 3.43 -8.46
CA VAL A 52 -9.33 4.05 -9.07
C VAL A 52 -8.98 4.88 -10.31
N GLY A 53 -7.73 5.34 -10.40
CA GLY A 53 -7.26 6.32 -11.39
C GLY A 53 -6.77 5.74 -12.71
N HIS A 54 -6.41 4.44 -12.78
CA HIS A 54 -5.71 3.90 -13.95
C HIS A 54 -6.56 2.89 -14.73
N ARG A 55 -6.89 3.23 -15.98
CA ARG A 55 -7.77 2.42 -16.84
C ARG A 55 -7.32 2.35 -18.30
N GLY A 56 -6.15 2.90 -18.63
CA GLY A 56 -5.64 2.85 -19.99
C GLY A 56 -4.97 1.52 -20.31
N ALA A 57 -5.28 0.96 -21.47
CA ALA A 57 -4.48 -0.09 -22.08
C ALA A 57 -3.35 0.49 -22.96
N SER A 58 -3.23 1.82 -23.01
CA SER A 58 -2.29 2.56 -23.85
C SER A 58 -1.86 3.89 -23.21
N PRO A 59 -0.70 4.45 -23.61
CA PRO A 59 -0.18 5.72 -23.08
C PRO A 59 -1.11 6.94 -23.24
N ASP A 60 -1.96 6.95 -24.27
CA ASP A 60 -2.91 8.05 -24.51
C ASP A 60 -4.17 7.94 -23.63
N GLU A 61 -4.63 6.71 -23.37
CA GLU A 61 -5.65 6.44 -22.37
C GLU A 61 -5.11 6.67 -20.96
N ASP A 62 -3.81 6.39 -20.73
CA ASP A 62 -3.11 6.72 -19.50
C ASP A 62 -3.13 8.24 -19.27
N ALA A 63 -2.75 9.06 -20.26
CA ALA A 63 -2.77 10.52 -20.16
C ALA A 63 -4.17 11.07 -19.82
N SER A 64 -5.22 10.48 -20.40
CA SER A 64 -6.61 10.82 -20.05
C SER A 64 -7.02 10.33 -18.65
N SER A 65 -6.47 9.21 -18.18
CA SER A 65 -6.66 8.67 -16.83
C SER A 65 -5.93 9.51 -15.75
N TRP A 66 -4.75 10.04 -16.07
CA TRP A 66 -4.02 11.02 -15.25
C TRP A 66 -4.78 12.33 -15.08
N LEU A 67 -5.49 12.79 -16.12
CA LEU A 67 -6.37 13.96 -16.01
C LEU A 67 -7.63 13.66 -15.18
N GLN A 68 -8.11 12.41 -15.18
CA GLN A 68 -9.29 12.00 -14.39
C GLN A 68 -9.00 11.85 -12.90
N SER A 69 -7.83 11.36 -12.49
CA SER A 69 -7.42 11.27 -11.08
C SER A 69 -7.27 12.63 -10.39
N TRP A 70 -7.28 13.72 -11.17
CA TRP A 70 -7.23 15.10 -10.69
C TRP A 70 -8.52 15.87 -11.00
N SER A 71 -9.49 15.23 -11.65
CA SER A 71 -10.78 15.82 -11.97
C SER A 71 -11.73 15.77 -10.77
N GLN A 72 -12.65 16.72 -10.71
CA GLN A 72 -13.72 16.70 -9.71
C GLN A 72 -14.52 15.38 -9.75
N LEU A 73 -14.80 14.87 -10.95
CA LEU A 73 -15.49 13.60 -11.15
C LEU A 73 -14.71 12.40 -10.59
N GLY A 74 -13.38 12.43 -10.65
CA GLY A 74 -12.52 11.40 -10.05
C GLY A 74 -12.65 11.37 -8.53
N TRP A 75 -12.59 12.55 -7.90
CA TRP A 75 -12.79 12.70 -6.45
C TRP A 75 -14.21 12.30 -6.01
N GLU A 76 -15.24 12.66 -6.76
CA GLU A 76 -16.62 12.25 -6.46
C GLU A 76 -16.79 10.72 -6.48
N ARG A 77 -16.14 10.04 -7.44
CA ARG A 77 -16.14 8.57 -7.53
C ARG A 77 -15.37 7.93 -6.38
N PHE A 78 -14.22 8.48 -6.03
CA PHE A 78 -13.43 7.99 -4.91
C PHE A 78 -14.16 8.19 -3.57
N ASP A 79 -14.79 9.35 -3.37
CA ASP A 79 -15.59 9.61 -2.17
C ASP A 79 -16.79 8.67 -2.07
N GLN A 80 -17.42 8.32 -3.20
CA GLN A 80 -18.48 7.31 -3.20
C GLN A 80 -17.94 5.94 -2.81
N ALA A 81 -16.86 5.48 -3.45
CA ALA A 81 -16.22 4.21 -3.13
C ALA A 81 -15.79 4.14 -1.65
N PHE A 82 -15.26 5.24 -1.13
CA PHE A 82 -14.89 5.39 0.28
C PHE A 82 -16.09 5.26 1.22
N ARG A 83 -17.23 5.90 0.89
CA ARG A 83 -18.47 5.80 1.68
C ARG A 83 -18.97 4.36 1.72
N ASP A 84 -19.05 3.70 0.56
CA ASP A 84 -19.55 2.33 0.44
C ASP A 84 -18.65 1.36 1.25
N ALA A 85 -17.33 1.50 1.10
CA ALA A 85 -16.37 0.70 1.86
C ALA A 85 -16.43 0.98 3.37
N SER A 86 -16.65 2.23 3.77
CA SER A 86 -16.81 2.63 5.18
C SER A 86 -18.06 2.00 5.79
N GLU A 87 -19.18 1.98 5.06
CA GLU A 87 -20.42 1.33 5.50
C GLU A 87 -20.21 -0.18 5.68
N THR A 88 -19.53 -0.83 4.73
CA THR A 88 -19.23 -2.27 4.82
C THR A 88 -18.32 -2.60 6.00
N ALA A 89 -17.29 -1.79 6.22
CA ALA A 89 -16.41 -1.93 7.37
C ALA A 89 -17.19 -1.74 8.69
N GLY A 90 -18.04 -0.72 8.76
CA GLY A 90 -18.92 -0.49 9.92
C GLY A 90 -19.89 -1.63 10.21
N ASN A 91 -20.55 -2.17 9.18
CA ASN A 91 -21.50 -3.28 9.30
C ASN A 91 -20.84 -4.60 9.74
N SER A 92 -19.56 -4.77 9.42
CA SER A 92 -18.77 -5.94 9.82
C SER A 92 -18.00 -5.73 11.14
N GLY A 93 -18.05 -4.54 11.73
CA GLY A 93 -17.26 -4.20 12.92
C GLY A 93 -15.75 -4.15 12.67
N THR A 94 -15.33 -3.92 11.42
CA THR A 94 -13.93 -3.88 11.00
C THR A 94 -13.47 -2.45 10.69
N GLN A 95 -12.16 -2.24 10.70
CA GLN A 95 -11.47 -0.99 10.36
C GLN A 95 -11.30 -0.86 8.85
N LEU A 96 -11.80 0.20 8.23
CA LEU A 96 -11.42 0.51 6.86
C LEU A 96 -9.95 0.95 6.79
N VAL A 97 -9.18 0.35 5.88
CA VAL A 97 -7.79 0.67 5.59
C VAL A 97 -7.67 0.94 4.11
N ILE A 98 -6.98 2.00 3.71
CA ILE A 98 -6.72 2.33 2.31
C ILE A 98 -5.24 2.09 2.03
N ARG A 99 -4.92 1.43 0.91
CA ARG A 99 -3.57 1.30 0.38
C ARG A 99 -3.41 2.22 -0.83
N PRO A 100 -2.80 3.40 -0.68
CA PRO A 100 -2.48 4.30 -1.79
C PRO A 100 -1.58 3.62 -2.84
N SER A 101 -1.67 4.09 -4.08
CA SER A 101 -0.83 3.61 -5.19
C SER A 101 -0.62 4.73 -6.22
N SER A 102 0.44 4.65 -7.02
CA SER A 102 0.68 5.59 -8.12
C SER A 102 -0.44 5.64 -9.17
N THR A 103 -1.29 4.61 -9.18
CA THR A 103 -2.39 4.42 -10.14
C THR A 103 -3.74 4.91 -9.60
N GLY A 104 -3.77 5.46 -8.39
CA GLY A 104 -4.98 5.88 -7.68
C GLY A 104 -5.30 7.38 -7.71
N MET A 105 -6.26 7.78 -6.87
CA MET A 105 -6.52 9.18 -6.54
C MET A 105 -5.46 9.74 -5.57
N LEU A 106 -5.02 8.93 -4.62
CA LEU A 106 -3.90 9.11 -3.72
C LEU A 106 -2.60 8.67 -4.42
N SER A 107 -2.40 9.22 -5.63
CA SER A 107 -1.36 8.85 -6.61
C SER A 107 0.07 9.15 -6.16
N ASP A 108 0.24 9.96 -5.12
CA ASP A 108 1.55 10.24 -4.55
C ASP A 108 1.44 10.50 -3.03
N ALA A 109 2.60 10.52 -2.38
CA ALA A 109 2.71 10.71 -0.93
C ALA A 109 2.22 12.11 -0.48
N VAL A 110 2.37 13.15 -1.31
CA VAL A 110 1.93 14.51 -0.98
C VAL A 110 0.40 14.60 -1.02
N CYS A 111 -0.24 14.05 -2.06
CA CYS A 111 -1.68 13.92 -2.20
C CYS A 111 -2.26 13.13 -1.03
N THR A 112 -1.63 12.01 -0.69
CA THR A 112 -2.03 11.17 0.45
C THR A 112 -1.92 11.90 1.78
N LEU A 113 -0.83 12.65 2.01
CA LEU A 113 -0.66 13.44 3.23
C LEU A 113 -1.72 14.55 3.32
N ASN A 114 -1.98 15.24 2.21
CA ASN A 114 -3.03 16.26 2.13
C ASN A 114 -4.42 15.66 2.44
N TRP A 115 -4.73 14.49 1.88
CA TRP A 115 -5.98 13.78 2.18
C TRP A 115 -6.07 13.41 3.68
N CYS A 116 -4.98 12.83 4.21
CA CYS A 116 -4.86 12.43 5.61
C CYS A 116 -5.02 13.59 6.60
N THR A 117 -4.46 14.77 6.29
CA THR A 117 -4.46 15.95 7.17
C THR A 117 -5.77 16.72 7.13
N ARG A 118 -6.48 16.73 6.00
CA ARG A 118 -7.79 17.39 5.85
C ARG A 118 -8.93 16.60 6.50
N GLY A 119 -8.76 15.29 6.65
CA GLY A 119 -9.81 14.33 7.00
C GLY A 119 -10.15 14.18 8.49
N ALA A 120 -10.32 15.29 9.24
CA ALA A 120 -10.92 15.22 10.58
C ALA A 120 -12.35 14.61 10.46
N GLY A 121 -12.49 13.30 10.70
CA GLY A 121 -13.76 12.57 10.61
C GLY A 121 -13.80 11.42 9.61
N GLN A 122 -12.76 11.19 8.80
CA GLN A 122 -12.71 10.00 7.95
C GLN A 122 -12.36 8.78 8.83
N GLY A 123 -13.21 7.77 8.93
CA GLY A 123 -13.01 6.60 9.80
C GLY A 123 -11.87 5.66 9.38
N ALA A 124 -11.28 5.86 8.20
CA ALA A 124 -10.27 4.96 7.64
C ALA A 124 -8.84 5.22 8.13
N MET A 125 -8.01 4.19 8.05
CA MET A 125 -6.56 4.26 8.25
C MET A 125 -5.82 3.99 6.93
N LEU A 126 -4.50 4.16 6.92
CA LEU A 126 -3.63 3.93 5.76
C LEU A 126 -2.76 2.68 5.95
N LEU A 127 -2.67 1.85 4.92
CA LEU A 127 -1.58 0.89 4.71
C LEU A 127 -0.57 1.54 3.77
N LEU A 128 0.51 2.06 4.32
CA LEU A 128 1.51 2.78 3.52
C LEU A 128 2.39 1.78 2.76
N ASP A 129 2.48 1.94 1.44
CA ASP A 129 3.42 1.21 0.59
C ASP A 129 4.32 2.26 -0.08
N PRO A 130 5.48 2.60 0.49
CA PRO A 130 6.37 3.62 -0.09
C PRO A 130 6.75 3.33 -1.55
N LEU A 131 6.94 2.06 -1.89
CA LEU A 131 7.18 1.61 -3.26
C LEU A 131 5.91 1.51 -4.12
N GLY A 132 4.74 1.72 -3.54
CA GLY A 132 3.47 1.82 -4.23
C GLY A 132 3.35 3.09 -5.06
N TRP A 133 4.12 4.14 -4.74
CA TRP A 133 4.17 5.40 -5.50
C TRP A 133 5.35 5.49 -6.48
N VAL A 134 6.25 4.52 -6.44
CA VAL A 134 7.42 4.50 -7.33
C VAL A 134 6.99 4.04 -8.72
N VAL A 135 7.25 4.89 -9.71
CA VAL A 135 7.02 4.60 -11.13
C VAL A 135 8.35 4.31 -11.86
N PRO A 136 8.36 3.63 -13.02
CA PRO A 136 9.59 3.21 -13.69
C PRO A 136 10.62 4.33 -13.92
N SER A 137 10.17 5.54 -14.24
CA SER A 137 11.05 6.70 -14.48
C SER A 137 11.81 7.18 -13.24
N MET A 138 11.37 6.81 -12.03
CA MET A 138 12.01 7.16 -10.76
C MET A 138 13.15 6.19 -10.39
N MET A 139 13.24 5.01 -11.01
CA MET A 139 14.18 3.97 -10.60
C MET A 139 15.66 4.38 -10.69
N ARG A 140 16.00 5.31 -11.59
CA ARG A 140 17.38 5.82 -11.71
C ARG A 140 17.82 6.59 -10.47
N ASP A 141 16.89 7.31 -9.84
CA ASP A 141 17.13 8.24 -8.74
C ASP A 141 16.33 7.78 -7.50
N ILE A 142 16.17 6.46 -7.35
CA ILE A 142 15.23 5.84 -6.40
C ILE A 142 15.52 6.19 -4.95
N GLU A 143 16.80 6.36 -4.60
CA GLU A 143 17.21 6.71 -3.23
C GLU A 143 16.63 8.07 -2.80
N ASP A 144 16.84 9.10 -3.61
CA ASP A 144 16.29 10.45 -3.38
C ASP A 144 14.75 10.45 -3.31
N HIS A 145 14.11 9.62 -4.14
CA HIS A 145 12.65 9.49 -4.13
C HIS A 145 12.15 8.79 -2.87
N LEU A 146 12.83 7.72 -2.43
CA LEU A 146 12.51 7.01 -1.20
C LEU A 146 12.69 7.87 0.04
N ASP A 147 13.75 8.68 0.11
CA ASP A 147 13.95 9.63 1.21
C ASP A 147 12.74 10.55 1.38
N ARG A 148 12.33 11.20 0.28
CA ARG A 148 11.18 12.13 0.29
C ARG A 148 9.86 11.43 0.59
N ILE A 149 9.64 10.24 0.03
CA ILE A 149 8.41 9.48 0.28
C ILE A 149 8.34 9.06 1.75
N THR A 150 9.44 8.56 2.31
CA THR A 150 9.50 8.09 3.70
C THR A 150 9.28 9.24 4.67
N GLU A 151 9.89 10.40 4.45
CA GLU A 151 9.65 11.60 5.27
C GLU A 151 8.16 11.98 5.32
N LEU A 152 7.45 11.88 4.19
CA LEU A 152 6.01 12.14 4.13
C LEU A 152 5.21 11.03 4.84
N CYS A 153 5.62 9.77 4.73
CA CYS A 153 5.01 8.66 5.45
C CYS A 153 5.14 8.82 6.97
N GLU A 154 6.29 9.25 7.48
CA GLU A 154 6.50 9.50 8.91
C GLU A 154 5.55 10.58 9.43
N GLN A 155 5.31 11.64 8.64
CA GLN A 155 4.29 12.65 8.98
C GLN A 155 2.89 12.03 9.07
N MET A 156 2.52 11.15 8.13
CA MET A 156 1.24 10.43 8.20
C MET A 156 1.13 9.53 9.44
N VAL A 157 2.23 8.88 9.84
CA VAL A 157 2.31 8.10 11.08
C VAL A 157 2.10 9.00 12.30
N ALA A 158 2.75 10.18 12.34
CA ALA A 158 2.60 11.15 13.41
C ALA A 158 1.17 11.68 13.55
N HIS A 159 0.39 11.71 12.46
CA HIS A 159 -1.04 12.01 12.50
C HIS A 159 -1.92 10.88 13.08
N GLY A 160 -1.35 9.71 13.39
CA GLY A 160 -2.07 8.57 13.96
C GLY A 160 -3.03 7.89 12.99
N ARG A 161 -2.80 8.06 11.67
CA ARG A 161 -3.69 7.60 10.60
C ARG A 161 -3.18 6.36 9.87
N VAL A 162 -2.09 5.77 10.33
CA VAL A 162 -1.45 4.63 9.69
C VAL A 162 -1.76 3.35 10.46
N TRP A 163 -2.38 2.39 9.76
CA TRP A 163 -2.68 1.07 10.28
C TRP A 163 -1.45 0.16 10.25
N GLY A 164 -0.65 0.27 9.18
CA GLY A 164 0.56 -0.49 8.96
C GLY A 164 1.35 0.01 7.75
N VAL A 165 2.53 -0.58 7.55
CA VAL A 165 3.43 -0.29 6.43
C VAL A 165 3.70 -1.59 5.68
N PHE A 166 3.58 -1.56 4.36
CA PHE A 166 3.92 -2.68 3.49
C PHE A 166 5.37 -2.57 3.05
N MET A 167 6.17 -3.53 3.50
CA MET A 167 7.57 -3.67 3.17
C MET A 167 7.76 -4.72 2.08
N ARG A 168 8.35 -4.29 0.96
CA ARG A 168 8.63 -5.11 -0.22
C ARG A 168 9.73 -4.45 -1.05
N SER A 169 10.20 -5.15 -2.08
CA SER A 169 10.95 -4.57 -3.19
C SER A 169 10.04 -4.43 -4.42
N VAL A 170 10.64 -4.00 -5.53
CA VAL A 170 10.06 -4.02 -6.88
C VAL A 170 11.02 -4.65 -7.85
N ASP A 171 10.50 -5.28 -8.91
CA ASP A 171 11.30 -5.73 -10.04
C ASP A 171 10.67 -5.25 -11.36
N TRP A 172 11.46 -5.20 -12.43
CA TRP A 172 11.00 -4.84 -13.76
C TRP A 172 10.39 -6.05 -14.48
N ASN A 173 9.10 -5.98 -14.77
CA ASN A 173 8.47 -6.96 -15.66
C ASN A 173 8.51 -6.44 -17.10
N ALA A 174 9.40 -7.02 -17.92
CA ALA A 174 9.58 -6.63 -19.31
C ALA A 174 8.30 -6.82 -20.15
N ASP A 175 7.59 -7.93 -19.97
CA ASP A 175 6.39 -8.26 -20.74
C ASP A 175 5.26 -7.27 -20.49
N LYS A 176 5.14 -6.78 -19.25
CA LYS A 176 4.11 -5.82 -18.83
C LYS A 176 4.58 -4.38 -18.85
N SER A 177 5.85 -4.14 -19.19
CA SER A 177 6.49 -2.82 -19.20
C SER A 177 6.21 -2.00 -17.93
N ARG A 178 6.26 -2.65 -16.77
CA ARG A 178 5.93 -2.03 -15.47
C ARG A 178 6.73 -2.63 -14.32
N LEU A 179 6.81 -1.88 -13.23
CA LEU A 179 7.29 -2.41 -11.96
C LEU A 179 6.25 -3.37 -11.38
N VAL A 180 6.73 -4.49 -10.84
CA VAL A 180 5.91 -5.48 -10.13
C VAL A 180 6.44 -5.66 -8.70
N PRO A 181 5.57 -5.97 -7.72
CA PRO A 181 6.01 -6.30 -6.37
C PRO A 181 7.00 -7.48 -6.38
N ALA A 182 8.06 -7.37 -5.59
CA ALA A 182 9.04 -8.43 -5.35
C ALA A 182 9.35 -8.52 -3.84
N SER A 183 9.80 -9.68 -3.37
CA SER A 183 10.20 -9.87 -1.97
C SER A 183 11.42 -9.00 -1.63
N VAL A 184 11.59 -8.69 -0.34
CA VAL A 184 12.78 -7.97 0.12
C VAL A 184 14.03 -8.78 -0.23
N GLY A 185 15.02 -8.15 -0.88
CA GLY A 185 16.25 -8.81 -1.33
C GLY A 185 16.12 -9.67 -2.61
N ALA A 186 14.93 -9.76 -3.21
CA ALA A 186 14.72 -10.45 -4.49
C ALA A 186 14.40 -9.50 -5.66
N GLY A 187 14.14 -8.22 -5.37
CA GLY A 187 13.86 -7.20 -6.38
C GLY A 187 15.08 -6.41 -6.82
N ALA A 188 14.83 -5.39 -7.64
CA ALA A 188 15.81 -4.49 -8.22
C ALA A 188 16.36 -3.43 -7.24
N ILE A 189 15.71 -3.23 -6.08
CA ILE A 189 16.20 -2.30 -5.05
C ILE A 189 17.07 -3.06 -4.06
N ASP A 190 18.25 -2.50 -3.78
CA ASP A 190 19.19 -3.01 -2.79
C ASP A 190 18.53 -3.16 -1.41
N GLN A 191 18.78 -4.30 -0.76
CA GLN A 191 18.18 -4.59 0.54
C GLN A 191 18.70 -3.64 1.63
N GLY A 192 19.99 -3.29 1.62
CA GLY A 192 20.56 -2.37 2.58
C GLY A 192 19.94 -0.98 2.48
N MET A 193 19.68 -0.52 1.25
CA MET A 193 18.93 0.72 1.00
C MET A 193 17.50 0.63 1.54
N LEU A 194 16.75 -0.44 1.22
CA LEU A 194 15.38 -0.60 1.75
C LEU A 194 15.37 -0.60 3.28
N ASP A 195 16.35 -1.27 3.89
CA ASP A 195 16.50 -1.32 5.34
C ASP A 195 16.79 0.06 5.92
N GLU A 196 17.82 0.75 5.44
CA GLU A 196 18.21 2.08 5.91
C GLU A 196 17.05 3.07 5.77
N LYS A 197 16.41 3.11 4.61
CA LYS A 197 15.40 4.12 4.28
C LYS A 197 14.06 3.85 4.95
N LEU A 198 13.62 2.60 5.03
CA LEU A 198 12.27 2.27 5.52
C LEU A 198 12.22 1.87 7.00
N ARG A 199 13.36 1.58 7.64
CA ARG A 199 13.43 1.19 9.06
C ARG A 199 12.77 2.20 10.01
N PRO A 200 13.03 3.52 9.92
CA PRO A 200 12.36 4.49 10.78
C PRO A 200 10.82 4.41 10.70
N LEU A 201 10.31 4.20 9.49
CA LEU A 201 8.88 4.06 9.22
C LEU A 201 8.31 2.75 9.79
N ILE A 202 9.04 1.63 9.65
CA ILE A 202 8.68 0.33 10.21
C ILE A 202 8.65 0.38 11.74
N GLU A 203 9.66 0.98 12.36
CA GLU A 203 9.76 1.13 13.82
C GLU A 203 8.66 2.03 14.40
N SER A 204 8.23 3.03 13.63
CA SER A 204 7.17 3.96 14.00
C SER A 204 5.76 3.39 13.74
N ALA A 205 5.63 2.43 12.83
CA ALA A 205 4.35 1.82 12.48
C ALA A 205 3.94 0.70 13.46
N ARG A 206 2.63 0.58 13.70
CA ARG A 206 2.09 -0.48 14.57
C ARG A 206 2.21 -1.87 13.96
N ARG A 207 2.17 -1.95 12.63
CA ARG A 207 2.14 -3.19 11.85
C ARG A 207 3.07 -3.08 10.64
N CYS A 208 3.74 -4.18 10.33
CA CYS A 208 4.52 -4.35 9.11
C CYS A 208 3.89 -5.49 8.29
N VAL A 209 3.60 -5.24 7.03
CA VAL A 209 3.11 -6.22 6.08
C VAL A 209 4.27 -6.61 5.18
N LEU A 210 4.40 -7.88 4.86
CA LEU A 210 5.44 -8.47 4.02
C LEU A 210 4.83 -9.20 2.84
N LEU A 211 5.59 -9.26 1.75
CA LEU A 211 5.16 -10.01 0.57
C LEU A 211 5.37 -11.52 0.77
N ASP A 212 6.48 -11.92 1.40
CA ASP A 212 6.86 -13.31 1.58
C ASP A 212 7.27 -13.59 3.04
N PRO A 213 6.94 -14.77 3.62
CA PRO A 213 7.38 -15.13 4.98
C PRO A 213 8.89 -15.05 5.20
N SER A 214 9.68 -15.35 4.16
CA SER A 214 11.14 -15.32 4.25
C SER A 214 11.71 -13.92 4.44
N ASP A 215 10.91 -12.87 4.20
CA ASP A 215 11.33 -11.48 4.39
C ASP A 215 11.46 -11.10 5.88
N ILE A 216 10.88 -11.88 6.81
CA ILE A 216 10.97 -11.62 8.26
C ILE A 216 12.43 -11.52 8.70
N ALA A 217 13.24 -12.50 8.31
CA ALA A 217 14.66 -12.56 8.70
C ALA A 217 15.49 -11.41 8.10
N ARG A 218 14.93 -10.69 7.12
CA ARG A 218 15.56 -9.55 6.45
C ARG A 218 15.19 -8.21 7.08
N ILE A 219 14.07 -8.15 7.81
CA ILE A 219 13.57 -6.93 8.46
C ILE A 219 13.80 -6.92 9.98
N GLU A 220 13.97 -8.08 10.61
CA GLU A 220 14.31 -8.14 12.02
C GLU A 220 15.74 -7.61 12.24
N PRO A 221 15.98 -6.79 13.28
CA PRO A 221 17.33 -6.38 13.62
C PRO A 221 18.15 -7.65 13.88
N GLY A 222 19.26 -7.80 13.16
CA GLY A 222 20.21 -8.88 13.42
C GLY A 222 20.63 -8.88 14.89
N PRO A 223 21.09 -10.03 15.43
CA PRO A 223 21.61 -10.07 16.78
C PRO A 223 22.69 -8.97 16.94
N PRO A 224 22.75 -8.28 18.09
CA PRO A 224 23.75 -7.26 18.31
C PRO A 224 25.13 -7.83 17.99
N ILE A 225 25.87 -7.15 17.12
CA ILE A 225 27.24 -7.54 16.79
C ILE A 225 28.03 -7.37 18.09
N GLU A 226 28.36 -8.48 18.76
CA GLU A 226 29.24 -8.47 19.91
C GLU A 226 30.61 -7.97 19.43
N SER A 227 30.96 -6.75 19.83
CA SER A 227 32.26 -6.11 19.60
C SER A 227 33.28 -6.54 20.64
#